data_AF-A0A7Y7NTM5-F1
#
_entry.id   AF-A0A7Y7NTM5-F1
#
_cell.length_a   1.000
_cell.length_b   1.000
_cell.length_c   1.000
_cell.angle_alpha   90.00
_cell.angle_beta   90.00
_cell.angle_gamma   90.00
#
_symmetry.space_group_name_H-M   'P 1'
#
loop_
_entity.id
_entity.type
_entity.pdbx_description
1 polymer ?
#
loop_
_entity_poly.entity_id
_entity_poly.type
_entity_poly.pdbx_seq_one_letter_code
_entity_poly.pdbx_strand_id
1 'polypeptide(L)'
;MKKFFILIVFLSSACYAQDDIYKSCLKKTSIAIYSAQKSMLVSNMNDLNGKFAKSILLQSNSIQLFGKNDLKLSICYALAARELAIEIVQEIKKNSNIDPYYQILPEEKQLNSSCLELNEMLLNGKRNFPYYSERDKDFLDPLGIKNYIEVK
;
A
#
# COMPACT_ATOMS: atom_id res chain seq x y z
N MET A 1 -30.37 -0.95 33.94
CA MET A 1 -28.92 -0.71 33.75
C MET A 1 -28.12 -1.90 33.18
N LYS A 2 -28.74 -2.97 32.64
CA LYS A 2 -28.00 -4.11 32.03
C LYS A 2 -27.76 -4.00 30.51
N LYS A 3 -28.53 -3.16 29.80
CA LYS A 3 -28.42 -2.99 28.33
C LYS A 3 -27.29 -2.05 27.89
N PHE A 4 -26.78 -1.19 28.78
CA PHE A 4 -25.72 -0.22 28.47
C PHE A 4 -24.31 -0.84 28.50
N PHE A 5 -24.11 -1.86 29.33
CA PHE A 5 -22.80 -2.50 29.52
C PHE A 5 -22.37 -3.35 28.31
N ILE A 6 -23.34 -3.97 27.63
CA ILE A 6 -23.08 -4.79 26.44
C ILE A 6 -22.60 -3.91 25.27
N LEU A 7 -23.13 -2.70 25.11
CA LEU A 7 -22.76 -1.79 24.03
C LEU A 7 -21.28 -1.34 24.12
N ILE A 8 -20.79 -1.11 25.34
CA ILE A 8 -19.42 -0.62 25.59
C ILE A 8 -18.38 -1.72 25.30
N VAL A 9 -18.70 -2.98 25.59
CA VAL A 9 -17.79 -4.13 25.33
C VAL A 9 -17.69 -4.41 23.82
N PHE A 10 -18.77 -4.26 23.05
CA PHE A 10 -18.75 -4.40 21.59
C PHE A 10 -17.98 -3.25 20.90
N LEU A 11 -18.10 -2.02 21.38
CA LEU A 11 -17.37 -0.87 20.83
C LEU A 11 -15.85 -0.97 21.06
N SER A 12 -15.44 -1.44 22.24
CA SER A 12 -14.02 -1.60 22.55
C SER A 12 -13.37 -2.73 21.74
N SER A 13 -14.04 -3.87 21.60
CA SER A 13 -13.54 -4.98 20.76
C SER A 13 -13.55 -4.66 19.26
N ALA A 14 -14.49 -3.83 18.77
CA ALA A 14 -14.47 -3.32 17.40
C ALA A 14 -13.25 -2.41 17.12
N CYS A 15 -12.87 -1.54 18.07
CA CYS A 15 -11.67 -0.70 17.93
C CYS A 15 -10.38 -1.54 17.85
N TYR A 16 -10.26 -2.61 18.65
CA TYR A 16 -9.10 -3.51 18.59
C TYR A 16 -9.06 -4.32 17.29
N ALA A 17 -10.21 -4.83 16.83
CA ALA A 17 -10.30 -5.55 15.56
C ALA A 17 -9.99 -4.64 14.34
N GLN A 18 -10.31 -3.35 14.42
CA GLN A 18 -9.95 -2.38 13.40
C GLN A 18 -8.43 -2.24 13.29
N ASP A 19 -7.73 -1.95 14.40
CA ASP A 19 -6.26 -1.77 14.44
C ASP A 19 -5.51 -3.00 13.87
N ASP A 20 -6.00 -4.21 14.15
CA ASP A 20 -5.43 -5.44 13.60
C ASP A 20 -5.61 -5.58 12.08
N ILE A 21 -6.76 -5.16 11.54
CA ILE A 21 -7.01 -5.13 10.10
C ILE A 21 -6.06 -4.17 9.38
N TYR A 22 -5.82 -2.98 9.95
CA TYR A 22 -4.90 -1.99 9.38
C TYR A 22 -3.47 -2.53 9.32
N LYS A 23 -2.95 -3.04 10.45
CA LYS A 23 -1.60 -3.63 10.52
C LYS A 23 -1.44 -4.81 9.57
N SER A 24 -2.46 -5.67 9.49
CA SER A 24 -2.48 -6.81 8.56
C SER A 24 -2.40 -6.34 7.10
N CYS A 25 -3.15 -5.30 6.75
CA CYS A 25 -3.11 -4.71 5.41
C CYS A 25 -1.71 -4.15 5.08
N LEU A 26 -1.12 -3.35 5.97
CA LEU A 26 0.23 -2.81 5.74
C LEU A 26 1.26 -3.94 5.56
N LYS A 27 1.19 -4.99 6.39
CA LYS A 27 2.09 -6.14 6.31
C LYS A 27 1.95 -6.88 4.99
N LYS A 28 0.73 -7.24 4.58
CA LYS A 28 0.47 -7.92 3.30
C LYS A 28 0.95 -7.09 2.11
N THR A 29 0.78 -5.75 2.15
CA THR A 29 1.27 -4.85 1.10
C THR A 29 2.80 -4.88 1.00
N SER A 30 3.51 -4.81 2.13
CA SER A 30 4.98 -4.93 2.12
C SER A 30 5.44 -6.25 1.50
N ILE A 31 4.75 -7.37 1.77
CA ILE A 31 5.15 -8.67 1.21
C ILE A 31 4.86 -8.74 -0.30
N ALA A 32 3.74 -8.18 -0.77
CA ALA A 32 3.43 -8.10 -2.20
C ALA A 32 4.49 -7.29 -2.96
N ILE A 33 4.91 -6.14 -2.42
CA ILE A 33 5.98 -5.31 -2.98
C ILE A 33 7.30 -6.09 -3.05
N TYR A 34 7.67 -6.80 -1.98
CA TYR A 34 8.86 -7.65 -1.99
C TYR A 34 8.79 -8.75 -3.06
N SER A 35 7.63 -9.37 -3.23
CA SER A 35 7.39 -10.36 -4.28
C SER A 35 7.53 -9.77 -5.69
N ALA A 36 7.03 -8.54 -5.90
CA ALA A 36 7.20 -7.80 -7.15
C ALA A 36 8.67 -7.52 -7.45
N GLN A 37 9.41 -6.98 -6.47
CA GLN A 37 10.85 -6.72 -6.59
C GLN A 37 11.63 -7.99 -6.95
N LYS A 38 11.39 -9.09 -6.21
CA LYS A 38 12.04 -10.37 -6.48
C LYS A 38 11.73 -10.88 -7.89
N SER A 39 10.48 -10.75 -8.34
CA SER A 39 10.09 -11.16 -9.68
C SER A 39 10.79 -10.33 -10.75
N MET A 40 10.90 -9.00 -10.56
CA MET A 40 11.61 -8.10 -11.49
C MET A 40 13.09 -8.46 -11.60
N LEU A 41 13.76 -8.73 -10.48
CA LEU A 41 15.17 -9.12 -10.44
C LEU A 41 15.42 -10.45 -11.15
N VAL A 42 14.55 -11.44 -10.96
CA VAL A 42 14.68 -12.75 -11.63
C VAL A 42 14.45 -12.64 -13.14
N SER A 43 13.53 -11.78 -13.56
CA SER A 43 13.15 -11.63 -14.97
C SER A 43 13.91 -10.51 -15.71
N ASN A 44 14.80 -9.78 -15.04
CA ASN A 44 15.54 -8.63 -15.58
C ASN A 44 14.65 -7.57 -16.30
N MET A 45 13.43 -7.37 -15.80
CA MET A 45 12.45 -6.45 -16.40
C MET A 45 12.53 -5.06 -15.78
N ASN A 46 13.24 -4.14 -16.46
CA ASN A 46 13.46 -2.77 -16.00
C ASN A 46 12.35 -1.79 -16.43
N ASP A 47 11.49 -2.18 -17.37
CA ASP A 47 10.34 -1.39 -17.84
C ASP A 47 9.28 -1.17 -16.75
N LEU A 48 9.26 -2.02 -15.73
CA LEU A 48 8.33 -1.94 -14.60
C LEU A 48 8.85 -1.08 -13.43
N ASN A 49 10.07 -0.53 -13.54
CA ASN A 49 10.71 0.28 -12.49
C ASN A 49 9.85 1.47 -12.05
N GLY A 50 9.19 2.16 -12.99
CA GLY A 50 8.30 3.28 -12.66
C GLY A 50 7.08 2.84 -11.84
N LYS A 51 6.52 1.67 -12.14
CA LYS A 51 5.38 1.08 -11.40
C LYS A 51 5.81 0.63 -10.01
N PHE A 52 6.98 0.00 -9.91
CA PHE A 52 7.58 -0.40 -8.65
C PHE A 52 7.88 0.80 -7.74
N ALA A 53 8.43 1.87 -8.30
CA ALA A 53 8.74 3.04 -7.50
C ALA A 53 7.47 3.74 -6.97
N LYS A 54 6.40 3.82 -7.79
CA LYS A 54 5.09 4.30 -7.33
C LYS A 54 4.52 3.45 -6.20
N SER A 55 4.65 2.12 -6.25
CA SER A 55 4.15 1.25 -5.18
C SER A 55 4.91 1.46 -3.85
N ILE A 56 6.24 1.62 -3.91
CA ILE A 56 7.05 1.98 -2.74
C ILE A 56 6.61 3.33 -2.16
N LEU A 57 6.46 4.35 -3.01
CA LEU A 57 6.00 5.68 -2.59
C LEU A 57 4.68 5.63 -1.83
N LEU A 58 3.70 4.90 -2.37
CA LEU A 58 2.39 4.75 -1.76
C LEU A 58 2.49 4.00 -0.42
N GLN A 59 3.27 2.92 -0.34
CA GLN A 59 3.46 2.19 0.91
C GLN A 59 4.14 3.03 1.99
N SER A 60 5.15 3.84 1.65
CA SER A 60 5.81 4.74 2.62
C SER A 60 4.82 5.77 3.19
N ASN A 61 3.94 6.36 2.36
CA ASN A 61 2.86 7.23 2.85
C ASN A 61 1.91 6.48 3.77
N SER A 62 1.52 5.27 3.38
CA SER A 62 0.61 4.45 4.19
C SER A 62 1.16 4.23 5.60
N ILE A 63 2.44 3.88 5.73
CA ILE A 63 3.11 3.68 7.02
C ILE A 63 3.15 4.99 7.83
N GLN A 64 3.46 6.12 7.18
CA GLN A 64 3.50 7.41 7.86
C GLN A 64 2.12 7.84 8.37
N LEU A 65 1.07 7.67 7.55
CA LEU A 65 -0.32 7.96 7.91
C LEU A 65 -0.80 7.06 9.05
N PHE A 66 -0.43 5.77 9.02
CA PHE A 66 -0.69 4.84 10.11
C PHE A 66 -0.07 5.34 11.43
N GLY A 67 1.21 5.77 11.39
CA GLY A 67 1.90 6.33 12.56
C GLY A 67 1.28 7.63 13.09
N LYS A 68 0.57 8.39 12.24
CA LYS A 68 -0.21 9.58 12.61
C LYS A 68 -1.66 9.26 13.00
N ASN A 69 -2.02 7.97 13.08
CA ASN A 69 -3.35 7.47 13.37
C ASN A 69 -4.42 7.86 12.31
N ASP A 70 -4.01 8.20 11.08
CA ASP A 70 -4.90 8.39 9.93
C ASP A 70 -5.10 7.05 9.21
N LEU A 71 -5.84 6.17 9.89
CA LEU A 71 -5.98 4.76 9.53
C LEU A 71 -6.69 4.56 8.18
N LYS A 72 -7.71 5.38 7.90
CA LYS A 72 -8.49 5.28 6.65
C LYS A 72 -7.62 5.62 5.44
N LEU A 73 -6.94 6.77 5.48
CA LEU A 73 -6.08 7.18 4.37
C LEU A 73 -4.87 6.25 4.25
N SER A 74 -4.34 5.74 5.37
CA SER A 74 -3.30 4.72 5.36
C SER A 74 -3.68 3.48 4.53
N ILE A 75 -4.91 2.97 4.66
CA ILE A 75 -5.37 1.83 3.84
C ILE A 75 -5.47 2.19 2.37
N CYS A 76 -5.99 3.36 2.02
CA CYS A 76 -6.10 3.79 0.63
C CYS A 76 -4.75 3.68 -0.09
N TYR A 77 -3.71 4.22 0.55
CA TYR A 77 -2.35 4.17 0.04
C TYR A 77 -1.78 2.74 0.04
N ALA A 78 -2.06 1.93 1.08
CA ALA A 78 -1.60 0.53 1.15
C ALA A 78 -2.20 -0.35 0.06
N LEU A 79 -3.50 -0.17 -0.24
CA LEU A 79 -4.20 -0.96 -1.25
C LEU A 79 -3.73 -0.58 -2.65
N ALA A 80 -3.64 0.72 -2.94
CA ALA A 80 -3.12 1.19 -4.23
C ALA A 80 -1.66 0.74 -4.47
N ALA A 81 -0.82 0.77 -3.44
CA ALA A 81 0.53 0.21 -3.50
C ALA A 81 0.51 -1.30 -3.85
N ARG A 82 -0.41 -2.06 -3.22
CA ARG A 82 -0.53 -3.49 -3.45
C ARG A 82 -1.05 -3.82 -4.85
N GLU A 83 -2.01 -3.04 -5.37
CA GLU A 83 -2.52 -3.19 -6.75
C GLU A 83 -1.38 -3.10 -7.77
N LEU A 84 -0.56 -2.06 -7.66
CA LEU A 84 0.61 -1.89 -8.53
C LEU A 84 1.61 -3.05 -8.38
N ALA A 85 1.83 -3.55 -7.17
CA ALA A 85 2.73 -4.70 -6.95
C ALA A 85 2.18 -5.99 -7.58
N ILE A 86 0.87 -6.23 -7.48
CA ILE A 86 0.19 -7.37 -8.11
C ILE A 86 0.30 -7.29 -9.62
N GLU A 87 0.07 -6.12 -10.22
CA GLU A 87 0.22 -5.91 -11.66
C GLU A 87 1.63 -6.25 -12.15
N ILE A 88 2.67 -5.81 -11.42
CA ILE A 88 4.07 -6.15 -11.77
C ILE A 88 4.26 -7.67 -11.82
N VAL A 89 3.79 -8.38 -10.79
CA VAL A 89 3.91 -9.84 -10.73
C VAL A 89 3.13 -10.51 -11.87
N GLN A 90 1.95 -9.99 -12.23
CA GLN A 90 1.15 -10.50 -13.34
C GLN A 90 1.82 -10.29 -14.69
N GLU A 91 2.38 -9.11 -14.92
CA GLU A 91 3.09 -8.75 -16.16
C GLU A 91 4.30 -9.65 -16.38
N ILE A 92 5.00 -10.01 -15.30
CA ILE A 92 6.17 -10.89 -15.33
C ILE A 92 5.77 -12.37 -15.50
N LYS A 93 4.79 -12.84 -14.71
CA LYS A 93 4.47 -14.27 -14.61
C LYS A 93 3.32 -14.72 -15.52
N LYS A 94 3.01 -13.96 -16.59
CA LYS A 94 1.90 -14.19 -17.57
C LYS A 94 1.30 -15.60 -17.49
N ASN A 95 0.09 -15.70 -16.91
CA ASN A 95 -0.70 -16.93 -16.68
C ASN A 95 -0.35 -17.81 -15.46
N SER A 96 0.51 -17.36 -14.55
CA SER A 96 0.76 -18.06 -13.28
C SER A 96 -0.18 -17.57 -12.18
N ASN A 97 -0.65 -18.48 -11.33
CA ASN A 97 -1.38 -18.12 -10.13
C ASN A 97 -0.50 -17.23 -9.23
N ILE A 98 -0.98 -16.03 -8.97
CA ILE A 98 -0.40 -15.15 -7.95
C ILE A 98 -0.69 -15.80 -6.62
N ASP A 99 0.34 -15.93 -5.80
CA ASP A 99 0.21 -16.43 -4.43
C ASP A 99 -0.97 -15.72 -3.72
N PRO A 100 -1.99 -16.48 -3.28
CA PRO A 100 -3.18 -15.93 -2.63
C PRO A 100 -2.87 -15.01 -1.45
N TYR A 101 -1.70 -15.18 -0.81
CA TYR A 101 -1.28 -14.37 0.33
C TYR A 101 -1.05 -12.90 -0.02
N TYR A 102 -0.82 -12.57 -1.29
CA TYR A 102 -0.59 -11.19 -1.76
C TYR A 102 -1.80 -10.58 -2.46
N GLN A 103 -2.90 -11.32 -2.59
CA GLN A 103 -4.10 -10.82 -3.23
C GLN A 103 -4.88 -9.89 -2.29
N ILE A 104 -5.60 -8.94 -2.88
CA ILE A 104 -6.49 -8.05 -2.14
C ILE A 104 -7.83 -8.75 -1.98
N LEU A 105 -8.16 -9.09 -0.74
CA LEU A 105 -9.41 -9.77 -0.40
C LEU A 105 -10.62 -8.81 -0.50
N PRO A 106 -11.84 -9.33 -0.72
CA PRO A 106 -13.05 -8.51 -0.79
C PRO A 106 -13.27 -7.65 0.46
N GLU A 107 -12.95 -8.16 1.64
CA GLU A 107 -13.09 -7.44 2.91
C GLU A 107 -12.13 -6.26 2.99
N GLU A 108 -10.92 -6.39 2.44
CA GLU A 108 -9.96 -5.29 2.34
C GLU A 108 -10.45 -4.23 1.34
N LYS A 109 -11.12 -4.63 0.25
CA LYS A 109 -11.73 -3.68 -0.71
C LYS A 109 -12.88 -2.88 -0.10
N GLN A 110 -13.62 -3.43 0.86
CA GLN A 110 -14.70 -2.72 1.53
C GLN A 110 -14.19 -1.57 2.41
N LEU A 111 -12.91 -1.59 2.80
CA LEU A 111 -12.26 -0.50 3.54
C LEU A 111 -11.98 0.73 2.66
N ASN A 112 -12.18 0.61 1.33
CA ASN A 112 -11.86 1.60 0.28
C ASN A 112 -13.07 2.49 -0.11
N SER A 113 -14.13 2.59 0.70
CA SER A 113 -15.36 3.29 0.28
C SER A 113 -15.23 4.81 0.07
N SER A 114 -14.03 5.42 0.22
CA SER A 114 -13.80 6.84 -0.06
C SER A 114 -12.32 7.20 -0.30
N CYS A 115 -11.56 6.38 -1.03
CA CYS A 115 -10.18 6.74 -1.35
C CYS A 115 -10.12 7.72 -2.52
N LEU A 116 -9.09 8.58 -2.49
CA LEU A 116 -8.74 9.45 -3.61
C LEU A 116 -8.31 8.62 -4.82
N GLU A 117 -8.40 9.20 -6.02
CA GLU A 117 -7.88 8.53 -7.21
C GLU A 117 -6.37 8.31 -7.10
N LEU A 118 -5.84 7.28 -7.78
CA LEU A 118 -4.41 6.93 -7.76
C LEU A 118 -3.50 8.14 -8.07
N ASN A 119 -3.84 8.93 -9.08
CA ASN A 119 -3.07 10.11 -9.46
C ASN A 119 -3.09 11.19 -8.36
N GLU A 120 -4.24 11.41 -7.71
CA GLU A 120 -4.36 12.34 -6.60
C GLU A 120 -3.57 11.88 -5.38
N MET A 121 -3.58 10.57 -5.06
CA MET A 121 -2.75 10.01 -4.00
C MET A 121 -1.26 10.16 -4.28
N LEU A 122 -0.82 9.97 -5.53
CA LEU A 122 0.58 10.18 -5.91
C LEU A 122 0.99 11.66 -5.77
N LEU A 123 0.12 12.58 -6.18
CA LEU A 123 0.34 14.03 -6.06
C LEU A 123 0.38 14.48 -4.59
N ASN A 124 -0.59 14.05 -3.78
CA ASN A 124 -0.66 14.38 -2.36
C ASN A 124 0.46 13.72 -1.56
N GLY A 125 0.79 12.47 -1.90
CA GLY A 125 1.93 11.76 -1.36
C GLY A 125 3.19 12.59 -1.51
N LYS A 126 3.49 13.08 -2.73
CA LYS A 126 4.66 13.94 -3.02
C LYS A 126 4.77 15.16 -2.11
N ARG A 127 3.66 15.80 -1.75
CA ARG A 127 3.63 16.98 -0.85
C ARG A 127 3.90 16.62 0.62
N ASN A 128 3.64 15.38 1.02
CA ASN A 128 3.88 14.88 2.37
C ASN A 128 5.31 14.32 2.58
N PHE A 129 6.19 14.39 1.56
CA PHE A 129 7.59 13.92 1.60
C PHE A 129 8.65 15.05 1.67
N PRO A 130 8.92 15.64 2.84
CA PRO A 130 10.24 16.22 3.08
C PRO A 130 11.25 15.20 3.66
N TYR A 131 10.79 14.04 4.15
CA TYR A 131 11.65 13.07 4.84
C TYR A 131 11.30 11.63 4.47
N TYR A 132 11.92 11.13 3.39
CA TYR A 132 12.09 9.70 3.22
C TYR A 132 12.84 9.11 4.42
N SER A 133 12.54 7.86 4.79
CA SER A 133 13.55 7.09 5.50
C SER A 133 14.76 6.97 4.58
N GLU A 134 15.99 7.07 5.10
CA GLU A 134 17.21 6.95 4.27
C GLU A 134 17.18 5.68 3.40
N ARG A 135 16.57 4.60 3.89
CA ARG A 135 16.35 3.35 3.16
C ARG A 135 15.48 3.51 1.91
N ASP A 136 14.43 4.33 1.95
CA ASP A 136 13.50 4.49 0.82
C ASP A 136 14.08 5.41 -0.26
N LYS A 137 14.91 6.40 0.11
CA LYS A 137 15.66 7.26 -0.84
C LYS A 137 16.52 6.43 -1.78
N ASP A 138 17.25 5.47 -1.23
CA ASP A 138 18.16 4.60 -1.99
C ASP A 138 17.41 3.72 -3.01
N PHE A 139 16.14 3.40 -2.76
CA PHE A 139 15.30 2.69 -3.74
C PHE A 139 14.67 3.62 -4.77
N LEU A 140 14.30 4.84 -4.39
CA LEU A 140 13.44 5.69 -5.22
C LEU A 140 14.21 6.63 -6.16
N ASP A 141 15.40 7.09 -5.75
CA ASP A 141 16.25 7.96 -6.58
C ASP A 141 16.80 7.22 -7.84
N PRO A 142 17.30 5.97 -7.74
CA PRO A 142 17.76 5.21 -8.91
C PRO A 142 16.65 4.82 -9.88
N LEU A 143 15.41 4.67 -9.39
CA LEU A 143 14.24 4.29 -10.21
C LEU A 143 13.60 5.48 -10.94
N GLY A 144 14.18 6.68 -10.79
CA GLY A 144 13.78 7.85 -11.57
C GLY A 144 12.37 8.33 -11.29
N ILE A 145 11.88 8.23 -10.04
CA ILE A 145 10.52 8.66 -9.65
C ILE A 145 10.14 10.02 -10.22
N LYS A 146 11.08 10.97 -10.22
CA LYS A 146 10.91 12.31 -10.79
C LYS A 146 10.43 12.28 -12.26
N ASN A 147 10.96 11.37 -13.07
CA ASN A 147 10.64 11.24 -14.49
C ASN A 147 9.23 10.68 -14.77
N TYR A 148 8.59 10.05 -13.78
CA TYR A 148 7.29 9.39 -13.93
C TYR A 148 6.14 10.09 -13.19
N ILE A 149 6.48 11.17 -12.47
CA ILE A 149 5.55 12.01 -11.68
C ILE A 149 5.62 13.48 -12.17
N GLU A 150 6.43 13.79 -13.18
CA GLU A 150 6.38 15.07 -13.88
C GLU A 150 5.14 15.14 -14.78
N VAL A 151 4.25 16.06 -14.43
CA VAL A 151 3.14 16.52 -15.28
C VAL A 151 3.71 17.62 -16.17
N LYS A 152 3.58 17.47 -17.49
CA LYS A 152 3.65 18.62 -18.42
C LYS A 152 2.42 19.49 -18.25
#